data_AF-T2JK61-F1
#
_entry.id   AF-T2JK61-F1
#
_cell.length_a   1.000
_cell.length_b   1.000
_cell.length_c   1.000
_cell.angle_alpha   90.00
_cell.angle_beta   90.00
_cell.angle_gamma   90.00
#
_symmetry.space_group_name_H-M   'P 1'
#
loop_
_entity.id
_entity.type
_entity.pdbx_description
1 polymer ?
#
loop_
_entity_poly.entity_id
_entity_poly.type
_entity_poly.pdbx_seq_one_letter_code
_entity_poly.pdbx_strand_id
1 'polypeptide(L)'
;MKQSINQQTGTFAPYMKNYAQTTEEQLEKNKPLMKRLKKWMEKKQAEEITEEEAKQRKQQWEDFQETIDSFRPTVHKLYTEE
;
A
#
# COMPACT_ATOMS: atom_id res chain seq x y z
N MET A 1 -31.91 24.84 13.29
CA MET A 1 -30.82 24.21 14.07
C MET A 1 -29.57 24.25 13.22
N LYS A 2 -28.54 25.01 13.62
CA LYS A 2 -27.27 25.07 12.88
C LYS A 2 -26.51 23.80 13.21
N GLN A 3 -26.40 22.88 12.25
CA GLN A 3 -25.57 21.70 12.41
C GLN A 3 -24.12 22.17 12.59
N SER A 4 -23.55 21.81 13.73
CA SER A 4 -22.15 22.08 14.08
C SER A 4 -21.26 21.51 12.99
N ILE A 5 -20.54 22.39 12.28
CA ILE A 5 -19.51 22.01 11.32
C ILE A 5 -18.42 21.34 12.15
N ASN A 6 -18.36 20.01 12.12
CA ASN A 6 -17.32 19.26 12.78
C ASN A 6 -16.03 19.49 11.98
N GLN A 7 -15.28 20.55 12.30
CA GLN A 7 -13.96 20.81 11.73
C GLN A 7 -13.02 19.71 12.24
N GLN A 8 -13.01 18.57 11.55
CA GLN A 8 -12.12 17.47 11.87
C GLN A 8 -10.71 17.82 11.41
N THR A 9 -9.92 18.32 12.35
CA THR A 9 -8.49 18.63 12.23
C THR A 9 -7.66 17.35 12.21
N GLY A 10 -7.78 16.55 11.15
CA GLY A 10 -6.86 15.45 10.90
C GLY A 10 -5.55 15.97 10.30
N THR A 11 -4.41 15.42 10.72
CA THR A 11 -3.06 15.76 10.20
C THR A 11 -2.96 15.66 8.67
N PHE A 12 -3.82 14.87 8.03
CA PHE A 12 -3.86 14.66 6.58
C PHE A 12 -4.88 15.50 5.83
N ALA A 13 -5.72 16.29 6.52
CA ALA A 13 -6.79 17.07 5.90
C ALA A 13 -6.32 17.98 4.74
N PRO A 14 -5.14 18.66 4.81
CA PRO A 14 -4.65 19.49 3.70
C PRO A 14 -4.34 18.73 2.41
N TYR A 15 -4.13 17.41 2.48
CA TYR A 15 -3.72 16.58 1.35
C TYR A 15 -4.89 15.82 0.70
N MET A 16 -6.07 15.81 1.32
CA MET A 16 -7.22 15.08 0.83
C MET A 16 -8.17 15.98 0.03
N LYS A 17 -7.84 16.21 -1.25
CA LYS A 17 -8.61 17.06 -2.18
C LYS A 17 -10.11 16.70 -2.33
N ASN A 18 -10.49 15.47 -1.98
CA ASN A 18 -11.85 14.95 -2.09
C ASN A 18 -12.44 14.50 -0.74
N TYR A 19 -11.94 15.05 0.37
CA TYR A 19 -12.46 14.73 1.69
C TYR A 19 -13.96 15.05 1.73
N ALA A 20 -14.76 14.07 2.14
CA ALA A 20 -16.17 14.31 2.43
C ALA A 20 -16.29 15.23 3.65
N GLN A 21 -17.39 15.98 3.75
CA GLN A 21 -17.56 16.93 4.86
C GLN A 21 -17.88 16.22 6.18
N THR A 22 -18.38 14.97 6.12
CA THR A 22 -18.62 14.13 7.29
C THR A 22 -18.06 12.72 7.14
N THR A 23 -17.88 12.05 8.27
CA THR A 23 -17.49 10.64 8.34
C THR A 23 -18.43 9.75 7.55
N GLU A 24 -19.75 9.96 7.65
CA GLU A 24 -20.77 9.16 6.98
C GLU A 24 -20.67 9.30 5.45
N GLU A 25 -20.46 10.52 4.96
CA GLU A 25 -20.29 10.77 3.53
C GLU A 25 -18.97 10.14 3.01
N GLN A 26 -17.90 10.17 3.81
CA GLN A 26 -16.64 9.51 3.46
C GLN A 26 -16.79 8.00 3.43
N LEU A 27 -17.53 7.42 4.38
CA LEU A 27 -17.84 6.00 4.40
C LEU A 27 -18.62 5.60 3.14
N GLU A 28 -19.62 6.39 2.73
CA GLU A 28 -20.39 6.13 1.52
C GLU A 28 -19.51 6.19 0.25
N LYS A 29 -18.63 7.20 0.15
CA LYS A 29 -17.65 7.31 -0.95
C LYS A 29 -16.65 6.17 -0.97
N ASN A 30 -16.27 5.63 0.19
CA ASN A 30 -15.31 4.54 0.29
C ASN A 30 -15.92 3.18 -0.12
N LYS A 31 -17.22 2.93 0.09
CA LYS A 31 -17.89 1.67 -0.26
C LYS A 31 -17.61 1.17 -1.69
N PRO A 32 -17.78 1.95 -2.76
CA PRO A 32 -17.47 1.49 -4.12
C PRO A 32 -15.97 1.24 -4.34
N LEU A 33 -15.09 2.00 -3.68
CA LEU A 33 -13.65 1.80 -3.75
C LEU A 33 -13.23 0.50 -3.07
N MET A 34 -13.81 0.20 -1.90
CA MET A 34 -13.59 -1.07 -1.20
C MET A 34 -14.05 -2.27 -2.05
N LYS A 35 -15.17 -2.15 -2.76
CA LYS A 35 -15.64 -3.18 -3.68
C LYS A 35 -14.68 -3.39 -4.86
N ARG A 36 -14.10 -2.31 -5.41
CA ARG A 36 -13.09 -2.39 -6.48
C ARG A 36 -11.80 -3.02 -5.97
N LEU A 37 -11.33 -2.62 -4.80
CA LEU A 37 -10.14 -3.20 -4.17
C LEU A 37 -10.31 -4.70 -3.93
N LYS A 38 -11.45 -5.12 -3.39
CA LYS A 38 -11.76 -6.54 -3.17
C LYS A 38 -11.69 -7.35 -4.48
N LYS A 39 -12.32 -6.85 -5.55
CA LYS A 39 -12.25 -7.49 -6.88
C LYS A 39 -10.82 -7.57 -7.42
N TRP A 40 -10.02 -6.53 -7.21
CA TRP A 40 -8.64 -6.51 -7.65
C TRP A 40 -7.79 -7.52 -6.88
N MET A 41 -7.97 -7.61 -5.56
CA MET A 41 -7.31 -8.62 -4.73
C MET A 41 -7.71 -10.04 -5.13
N GLU A 42 -9.00 -10.30 -5.33
CA GLU A 42 -9.49 -11.60 -5.81
C GLU A 42 -8.89 -11.95 -7.17
N LYS A 43 -8.82 -10.99 -8.11
CA LYS A 43 -8.17 -11.19 -9.40
C LYS A 43 -6.67 -11.50 -9.25
N LYS A 44 -5.98 -10.77 -8.38
CA LYS A 44 -4.54 -10.96 -8.13
C LYS A 44 -4.20 -12.23 -7.39
N GLN A 45 -5.08 -12.70 -6.52
CA GLN A 45 -4.96 -14.01 -5.86
C GLN A 45 -5.32 -15.16 -6.81
N ALA A 46 -6.28 -14.94 -7.73
CA ALA A 46 -6.65 -15.91 -8.76
C ALA A 46 -5.66 -15.96 -9.93
N GLU A 47 -4.82 -14.94 -10.12
CA GLU A 47 -3.60 -15.03 -10.92
C GLU A 47 -2.63 -15.96 -10.18
N GLU A 48 -2.80 -17.28 -10.37
CA GLU A 48 -1.83 -18.28 -9.94
C GLU A 48 -0.49 -17.96 -10.62
N ILE A 49 0.50 -17.62 -9.82
CA ILE A 49 1.85 -17.37 -10.29
C ILE A 49 2.40 -18.72 -10.73
N THR A 50 2.90 -18.81 -11.97
CA THR A 50 3.53 -20.05 -12.44
C THR A 50 4.81 -20.31 -11.64
N GLU A 51 5.23 -21.58 -11.57
CA GLU A 51 6.48 -21.93 -10.86
C GLU A 51 7.70 -21.18 -11.44
N GLU A 52 7.73 -20.98 -12.77
CA GLU A 52 8.73 -20.20 -13.49
C GLU A 52 8.74 -18.74 -13.01
N GLU A 53 7.56 -18.08 -12.97
CA GLU A 53 7.44 -16.71 -12.48
C GLU A 53 7.79 -16.58 -10.99
N ALA A 54 7.43 -17.57 -10.17
CA ALA A 54 7.78 -17.59 -8.75
C ALA A 54 9.30 -17.67 -8.57
N LYS A 55 9.99 -18.50 -9.36
CA LYS A 55 11.45 -18.60 -9.37
C LYS A 55 12.10 -17.30 -9.83
N GLN A 56 11.58 -16.66 -10.89
CA GLN A 56 12.08 -15.37 -11.35
C GLN A 56 11.93 -14.27 -10.31
N ARG A 57 10.79 -14.21 -9.62
CA ARG A 57 10.56 -13.23 -8.53
C ARG A 57 11.50 -13.47 -7.35
N LYS A 58 11.76 -14.73 -7.01
CA LYS A 58 12.72 -15.07 -5.96
C LYS A 58 14.13 -14.60 -6.34
N GLN A 59 14.57 -14.85 -7.57
CA GLN A 59 15.86 -14.36 -8.05
C GLN A 59 15.94 -12.83 -8.03
N GLN A 60 14.92 -12.14 -8.55
CA GLN A 60 14.85 -10.68 -8.54
C GLN A 60 14.91 -10.10 -7.12
N TRP A 61 14.34 -10.80 -6.14
CA TRP A 61 14.39 -10.42 -4.74
C TRP A 61 15.80 -10.58 -4.18
N GLU A 62 16.46 -11.70 -4.45
CA GLU A 62 17.86 -11.94 -4.03
C GLU A 62 18.81 -10.90 -4.66
N ASP A 63 18.68 -10.64 -5.97
CA ASP A 63 19.48 -9.65 -6.69
C ASP A 63 19.27 -8.23 -6.11
N PHE A 64 18.02 -7.89 -5.74
CA PHE A 64 17.69 -6.63 -5.08
C PHE A 64 18.40 -6.52 -3.72
N GLN A 65 18.33 -7.57 -2.91
CA GLN A 65 18.97 -7.59 -1.58
C GLN A 65 20.49 -7.40 -1.70
N GLU A 66 21.13 -8.16 -2.61
CA GLU A 66 22.56 -8.05 -2.88
C GLU A 66 22.93 -6.64 -3.36
N THR A 67 22.14 -6.09 -4.29
CA THR A 67 22.36 -4.73 -4.81
C THR A 67 22.32 -3.72 -3.68
N ILE A 68 21.31 -3.75 -2.82
CA ILE A 68 21.19 -2.80 -1.70
C ILE A 68 22.36 -2.93 -0.73
N ASP A 69 22.78 -4.15 -0.40
CA ASP A 69 23.90 -4.38 0.51
C ASP A 69 25.25 -4.01 -0.12
N SER A 70 25.40 -4.12 -1.44
CA SER A 70 26.64 -3.74 -2.15
C SER A 70 26.98 -2.25 -2.02
N PHE A 71 25.98 -1.39 -1.86
CA PHE A 71 26.15 0.05 -1.64
C PHE A 71 26.32 0.42 -0.16
N ARG A 72 26.28 -0.56 0.76
CA ARG A 72 26.36 -0.33 2.20
C ARG A 72 27.72 -0.79 2.75
N PRO A 73 28.29 -0.05 3.72
CA PRO A 73 29.44 -0.54 4.48
C PRO A 73 29.10 -1.86 5.18
N THR A 74 30.11 -2.72 5.37
CA THR A 74 29.93 -4.08 5.92
C THR A 74 29.12 -4.11 7.23
N VAL A 75 29.38 -3.17 8.15
CA VAL A 75 28.70 -3.06 9.47
C VAL A 75 27.25 -2.55 9.37
N HIS A 76 26.79 -2.19 8.18
CA HIS A 76 25.48 -1.57 7.92
C HIS A 76 24.68 -2.30 6.84
N LYS A 77 25.06 -3.55 6.51
CA LYS A 77 24.25 -4.42 5.64
C LYS A 77 22.89 -4.69 6.27
N LEU A 78 21.86 -4.78 5.43
CA LEU A 78 20.48 -5.00 5.86
C LEU A 78 20.04 -6.45 5.70
N TYR A 79 20.58 -7.16 4.70
CA TYR A 79 20.08 -8.45 4.28
C TYR A 79 21.09 -9.58 4.44
N THR A 80 22.38 -9.27 4.34
CA THR A 80 23.47 -10.22 4.56
C THR A 80 23.97 -10.07 5.99
N GLU A 81 23.99 -11.17 6.75
CA GLU A 81 24.63 -11.22 8.06
C GLU A 81 26.17 -11.14 7.93
N GLU A 82 26.86 -10.66 8.96
CA GLU A 82 28.34 -10.58 9.02
C GLU A 82 29.01 -11.97 9.10
#